data_AF-A0A957DA64-F1
#
_entry.id   AF-A0A957DA64-F1
#
_cell.length_a   1.000
_cell.length_b   1.000
_cell.length_c   1.000
_cell.angle_alpha   90.00
_cell.angle_beta   90.00
_cell.angle_gamma   90.00
#
_symmetry.space_group_name_H-M   'P 1'
#
loop_
_entity.id
_entity.type
_entity.pdbx_description
1 polymer ?
#
loop_
_entity_poly.entity_id
_entity_poly.type
_entity_poly.pdbx_seq_one_letter_code
_entity_poly.pdbx_strand_id
1 'polypeptide(L)'
;MEISDQLKGIYRQTADALRGREKRLFMAQVVKMLGNGGQRFAERELGWNRGTIRKGLYELNQGVVIQDNFRARGRKRSEEHLPGLLVDIQDVLWQDARTDRITKTVHLSTREIRGCLITQKGYLDEALPTNETLRTKVIGLGFRFYQRGTRKRKRP
;
A
#
# COMPACT_ATOMS: atom_id res chain seq x y z
N MET A 1 -5.64 31.06 28.41
CA MET A 1 -4.28 30.57 28.64
C MET A 1 -3.43 31.04 27.47
N GLU A 2 -2.40 31.82 27.75
CA GLU A 2 -1.50 32.32 26.71
C GLU A 2 -0.16 31.60 26.82
N ILE A 3 0.31 31.10 25.68
CA ILE A 3 1.61 30.46 25.52
C ILE A 3 2.39 31.32 24.53
N SER A 4 3.67 31.59 24.80
CA SER A 4 4.51 32.36 23.90
C SER A 4 4.59 31.69 22.52
N ASP A 5 4.67 32.50 21.46
CA ASP A 5 4.74 31.98 20.10
C ASP A 5 6.02 31.17 19.86
N GLN A 6 7.10 31.49 20.58
CA GLN A 6 8.33 30.67 20.62
C GLN A 6 8.05 29.25 21.11
N LEU A 7 7.31 29.09 22.21
CA LEU A 7 7.00 27.78 22.76
C LEU A 7 6.03 27.00 21.87
N LYS A 8 5.05 27.68 21.25
CA LYS A 8 4.21 27.07 20.21
C LYS A 8 5.06 26.54 19.05
N GLY A 9 6.07 27.29 18.62
CA GLY A 9 7.03 26.87 17.59
C GLY A 9 7.76 25.58 17.97
N ILE A 10 8.31 25.53 19.19
CA ILE A 10 9.01 24.35 19.72
C ILE A 10 8.08 23.13 19.75
N TYR A 11 6.83 23.30 20.20
CA TYR A 11 5.86 22.20 20.22
C TYR A 11 5.57 21.64 18.83
N ARG A 12 5.37 22.52 17.83
CA ARG A 12 5.15 22.06 16.45
C ARG A 12 6.37 21.32 15.90
N GLN A 13 7.56 21.89 16.05
CA GLN A 13 8.81 21.26 15.60
C GLN A 13 9.05 19.89 16.26
N THR A 14 8.85 19.80 17.57
CA THR A 14 9.00 18.55 18.32
C THR A 14 7.99 17.51 17.84
N ALA A 15 6.72 17.90 17.67
CA ALA A 15 5.70 17.02 17.15
C ALA A 15 6.01 16.52 15.74
N ASP A 16 6.63 17.35 14.88
CA ASP A 16 6.98 16.98 13.51
C ASP A 16 8.23 16.11 13.41
N ALA A 17 9.16 16.22 14.36
CA ALA A 17 10.29 15.31 14.49
C ALA A 17 9.87 13.90 14.92
N LEU A 18 8.80 13.79 15.72
CA LEU A 18 8.29 12.51 16.22
C LEU A 18 7.38 11.80 15.21
N ARG A 19 7.30 10.47 15.30
CA ARG A 19 6.44 9.65 14.42
C ARG A 19 5.53 8.73 15.21
N GLY A 20 4.42 8.33 14.58
CA GLY A 20 3.51 7.30 15.09
C GLY A 20 3.06 7.54 16.53
N ARG A 21 3.32 6.55 17.40
CA ARG A 21 2.96 6.57 18.83
C ARG A 21 3.62 7.72 19.59
N GLU A 22 4.91 7.93 19.40
CA GLU A 22 5.68 8.93 20.16
C GLU A 22 5.12 10.34 19.95
N LYS A 23 4.78 10.67 18.69
CA LYS A 23 4.10 11.92 18.35
C LYS A 23 2.77 12.06 19.10
N ARG A 24 1.97 10.98 19.15
CA ARG A 24 0.66 10.98 19.84
C ARG A 24 0.82 11.16 21.35
N LEU A 25 1.77 10.48 21.97
CA LEU A 25 2.02 10.59 23.41
C LEU A 25 2.52 11.98 23.78
N PHE A 26 3.45 12.55 23.01
CA PHE A 26 3.90 13.91 23.20
C PHE A 26 2.74 14.91 23.14
N MET A 27 1.92 14.85 22.09
CA MET A 27 0.75 15.72 21.95
C MET A 27 -0.23 15.55 23.13
N ALA A 28 -0.46 14.31 23.58
CA ALA A 28 -1.34 14.01 24.69
C ALA A 28 -0.81 14.56 26.02
N GLN A 29 0.49 14.43 26.28
CA GLN A 29 1.14 14.98 27.48
C GLN A 29 1.04 16.51 27.50
N VAL A 30 1.36 17.17 26.38
CA VAL A 30 1.22 18.63 26.26
C VAL A 30 -0.23 19.04 26.52
N VAL A 31 -1.21 18.40 25.88
CA VAL A 31 -2.62 18.74 26.07
C VAL A 31 -3.10 18.47 27.49
N LYS A 32 -2.60 17.41 28.16
CA LYS A 32 -2.91 17.12 29.57
C LYS A 32 -2.36 18.21 30.48
N MET A 33 -1.16 18.71 30.20
CA MET A 33 -0.55 19.84 30.91
C MET A 33 -1.35 21.14 30.72
N LEU A 34 -1.93 21.37 29.53
CA LEU A 34 -2.77 22.53 29.25
C LEU A 34 -4.16 22.47 29.92
N GLY A 35 -4.56 21.31 30.44
CA GLY A 35 -5.81 21.14 31.18
C GLY A 35 -7.07 21.34 30.32
N ASN A 36 -8.13 21.84 30.97
CA ASN A 36 -9.45 22.01 30.34
C ASN A 36 -9.37 22.97 29.13
N GLY A 37 -9.87 22.51 27.98
CA GLY A 37 -9.80 23.26 26.73
C GLY A 37 -8.49 23.10 25.96
N GLY A 38 -7.50 22.38 26.49
CA GLY A 38 -6.20 22.15 25.83
C GLY A 38 -6.32 21.54 24.43
N GLN A 39 -7.30 20.67 24.19
CA GLN A 39 -7.56 20.11 22.84
C GLN A 39 -8.00 21.17 21.83
N ARG A 40 -8.89 22.10 22.23
CA ARG A 40 -9.34 23.19 21.35
C ARG A 40 -8.21 24.18 21.09
N PHE A 41 -7.42 24.46 22.12
CA PHE A 41 -6.23 25.28 21.99
C PHE A 41 -5.22 24.65 21.02
N ALA A 42 -4.89 23.36 21.18
CA ALA A 42 -3.92 22.68 20.33
C ALA A 42 -4.37 22.59 18.86
N GLU A 43 -5.68 22.43 18.60
CA GLU A 43 -6.22 22.48 17.24
C GLU A 43 -6.04 23.88 16.63
N ARG A 44 -6.47 24.93 17.34
CA ARG A 44 -6.45 26.31 16.83
C ARG A 44 -5.04 26.87 16.69
N GLU A 45 -4.21 26.68 17.71
CA GLU A 45 -2.90 27.32 17.81
C GLU A 45 -1.79 26.43 17.25
N LEU A 46 -1.85 25.11 17.43
CA LEU A 46 -0.77 24.21 17.01
C LEU A 46 -1.11 23.45 15.71
N GLY A 47 -2.35 23.55 15.22
CA GLY A 47 -2.81 22.83 14.03
C GLY A 47 -2.95 21.32 14.26
N TRP A 48 -2.99 20.87 15.53
CA TRP A 48 -3.01 19.45 15.84
C TRP A 48 -4.40 18.85 15.72
N ASN A 49 -4.49 17.68 15.09
CA ASN A 49 -5.76 16.98 14.94
C ASN A 49 -6.25 16.41 16.28
N ARG A 50 -7.48 16.78 16.68
CA ARG A 50 -8.10 16.32 17.94
C ARG A 50 -8.29 14.81 18.02
N GLY A 51 -8.49 14.11 16.91
CA GLY A 51 -8.55 12.65 16.86
C GLY A 51 -7.22 12.00 17.24
N THR A 52 -6.12 12.52 16.73
CA THR A 52 -4.76 12.10 17.09
C THR A 52 -4.47 12.32 18.58
N ILE A 53 -4.88 13.48 19.11
CA ILE A 53 -4.75 13.82 20.53
C ILE A 53 -5.59 12.88 21.40
N ARG A 54 -6.86 12.63 21.05
CA ARG A 54 -7.73 11.71 21.80
C ARG A 54 -7.16 10.30 21.85
N LYS A 55 -6.62 9.81 20.73
CA LYS A 55 -5.93 8.52 20.67
C LYS A 55 -4.72 8.49 21.60
N GLY A 56 -3.87 9.52 21.56
CA GLY A 56 -2.73 9.65 22.47
C GLY A 56 -3.14 9.74 23.93
N LEU A 57 -4.22 10.44 24.28
CA LEU A 57 -4.73 10.54 25.65
C LEU A 57 -5.26 9.21 26.16
N TYR A 58 -5.92 8.43 25.31
CA TYR A 58 -6.34 7.07 25.66
C TYR A 58 -5.13 6.17 25.93
N GLU A 59 -4.14 6.17 25.01
CA GLU A 59 -2.89 5.42 25.17
C GLU A 59 -2.16 5.83 26.47
N LEU A 60 -2.08 7.13 26.76
CA LEU A 60 -1.43 7.68 27.94
C LEU A 60 -2.14 7.33 29.25
N ASN A 61 -3.47 7.38 29.28
CA ASN A 61 -4.25 7.14 30.49
C ASN A 61 -4.42 5.66 30.82
N GLN A 62 -4.51 4.79 29.79
CA GLN A 62 -4.67 3.34 29.98
C GLN A 62 -3.32 2.61 30.06
N GLY A 63 -2.21 3.27 29.72
CA GLY A 63 -0.89 2.63 29.64
C GLY A 63 -0.78 1.60 28.50
N VAL A 64 -1.76 1.55 27.59
CA VAL A 64 -1.83 0.58 26.50
C VAL A 64 -1.37 1.22 25.19
N VAL A 65 -0.60 0.47 24.41
CA VAL A 65 -0.21 0.88 23.06
C VAL A 65 -1.28 0.44 22.05
N ILE A 66 -1.96 1.40 21.42
CA ILE A 66 -2.81 1.08 20.27
C ILE A 66 -1.90 0.86 19.06
N GLN A 67 -1.70 -0.41 18.70
CA GLN A 67 -1.00 -0.78 17.49
C GLN A 67 -1.79 -0.32 16.25
N ASP A 68 -1.11 0.37 15.34
CA ASP A 68 -1.70 0.77 14.08
C ASP A 68 -1.82 -0.46 13.16
N ASN A 69 -3.04 -0.87 12.82
CA ASN A 69 -3.30 -2.01 11.95
C ASN A 69 -3.15 -1.63 10.46
N PHE A 70 -1.92 -1.30 10.05
CA PHE A 70 -1.63 -0.95 8.65
C PHE A 70 -1.93 -2.11 7.69
N ARG A 71 -1.77 -3.36 8.15
CA ARG A 71 -2.00 -4.57 7.35
C ARG A 71 -3.46 -4.79 6.97
N ALA A 72 -4.40 -4.28 7.76
CA ALA A 72 -5.83 -4.32 7.43
C ALA A 72 -6.27 -3.21 6.46
N ARG A 73 -5.39 -2.27 6.11
CA ARG A 73 -5.71 -1.17 5.19
C ARG A 73 -5.33 -1.54 3.76
N GLY A 74 -6.14 -1.09 2.81
CA GLY A 74 -5.85 -1.19 1.37
C GLY A 74 -6.39 -2.46 0.70
N ARG A 75 -6.33 -2.47 -0.64
CA ARG A 75 -6.63 -3.67 -1.43
C ARG A 75 -5.49 -4.67 -1.27
N LYS A 76 -5.85 -5.89 -0.90
CA LYS A 76 -4.93 -7.02 -0.83
C LYS A 76 -4.40 -7.38 -2.21
N ARG A 77 -3.23 -8.00 -2.26
CA ARG A 77 -2.67 -8.46 -3.54
C ARG A 77 -3.49 -9.63 -4.08
N SER A 78 -3.49 -9.84 -5.40
CA SER A 78 -4.19 -10.96 -6.03
C SER A 78 -3.81 -12.32 -5.44
N GLU A 79 -2.56 -12.48 -5.01
CA GLU A 79 -2.02 -13.69 -4.37
C GLU A 79 -2.61 -13.96 -2.98
N GLU A 80 -3.08 -12.93 -2.28
CA GLU A 80 -3.78 -13.12 -1.01
C GLU A 80 -5.20 -13.67 -1.22
N HIS A 81 -5.78 -13.41 -2.39
CA HIS A 81 -7.07 -13.96 -2.80
C HIS A 81 -6.93 -15.30 -3.52
N LEU A 82 -5.85 -15.46 -4.30
CA LEU A 82 -5.53 -16.63 -5.11
C LEU A 82 -4.08 -17.08 -4.80
N PRO A 83 -3.85 -17.83 -3.72
CA PRO A 83 -2.49 -18.21 -3.28
C PRO A 83 -1.68 -18.96 -4.34
N GLY A 84 -2.34 -19.75 -5.19
CA GLY A 84 -1.69 -20.53 -6.26
C GLY A 84 -1.40 -19.75 -7.54
N LEU A 85 -1.91 -18.51 -7.68
CA LEU A 85 -1.93 -17.79 -8.96
C LEU A 85 -0.54 -17.64 -9.60
N LEU A 86 0.49 -17.35 -8.81
CA LEU A 86 1.84 -17.15 -9.35
C LEU A 86 2.46 -18.46 -9.86
N VAL A 87 2.25 -19.55 -9.13
CA VAL A 87 2.72 -20.89 -9.52
C VAL A 87 2.02 -21.31 -10.80
N ASP A 88 0.70 -21.12 -10.87
CA ASP A 88 -0.09 -21.47 -12.04
C ASP A 88 0.25 -20.63 -13.27
N ILE A 89 0.51 -19.33 -13.10
CA ILE A 89 1.03 -18.48 -14.18
C ILE A 89 2.37 -19.04 -14.66
N GLN A 90 3.28 -19.36 -13.76
CA GLN A 90 4.60 -19.88 -14.12
C GLN A 90 4.50 -21.22 -14.87
N ASP A 91 3.63 -22.12 -14.43
CA ASP A 91 3.37 -23.39 -15.10
C ASP A 91 2.84 -23.19 -16.52
N VAL A 92 1.82 -22.33 -16.69
CA VAL A 92 1.25 -22.01 -18.01
C VAL A 92 2.34 -21.46 -18.95
N LEU A 93 3.20 -20.57 -18.44
CA LEU A 93 4.29 -20.01 -19.22
C LEU A 93 5.33 -21.07 -19.60
N TRP A 94 5.64 -22.01 -18.71
CA TRP A 94 6.61 -23.07 -18.99
C TRP A 94 6.12 -24.19 -19.88
N GLN A 95 4.79 -24.39 -19.95
CA GLN A 95 4.17 -25.32 -20.87
C GLN A 95 4.12 -24.79 -22.32
N ASP A 96 4.15 -23.46 -22.52
CA ASP A 96 4.22 -22.90 -23.87
C ASP A 96 5.61 -23.10 -24.48
N ALA A 97 5.67 -23.90 -25.55
CA ALA A 97 6.91 -24.21 -26.26
C ALA A 97 7.57 -22.97 -26.89
N ARG A 98 6.82 -21.87 -27.07
CA ARG A 98 7.35 -20.59 -27.57
C ARG A 98 8.03 -19.76 -26.48
N THR A 99 7.88 -20.11 -25.20
CA THR A 99 8.58 -19.42 -24.12
C THR A 99 10.05 -19.80 -24.13
N ASP A 100 10.92 -18.80 -24.30
CA ASP A 100 12.35 -19.00 -24.19
C ASP A 100 12.75 -19.13 -22.71
N ARG A 101 13.28 -20.29 -22.34
CA ARG A 101 13.69 -20.62 -20.97
C ARG A 101 14.95 -19.88 -20.52
N ILE A 102 15.84 -19.55 -21.44
CA ILE A 102 17.11 -18.89 -21.13
C ILE A 102 16.85 -17.40 -20.93
N THR A 103 16.16 -16.76 -21.88
CA THR A 103 15.90 -15.32 -21.80
C THR A 103 14.64 -14.97 -21.02
N LYS A 104 13.85 -15.97 -20.58
CA LYS A 104 12.53 -15.82 -19.97
C LYS A 104 11.59 -14.96 -20.81
N THR A 105 11.68 -15.09 -22.13
CA THR A 105 10.84 -14.33 -23.07
C THR A 105 9.58 -15.10 -23.37
N VAL A 106 8.42 -14.48 -23.09
CA VAL A 106 7.09 -15.05 -23.27
C VAL A 106 6.46 -14.48 -24.53
N HIS A 107 5.95 -15.37 -25.39
CA HIS A 107 5.27 -15.00 -26.63
C HIS A 107 3.75 -14.94 -26.49
N LEU A 108 3.19 -15.47 -25.40
CA LEU A 108 1.77 -15.35 -25.06
C LEU A 108 1.40 -13.91 -24.70
N SER A 109 0.27 -13.47 -25.23
CA SER A 109 -0.42 -12.28 -24.73
C SER A 109 -1.07 -12.55 -23.37
N THR A 110 -1.34 -11.49 -22.61
CA THR A 110 -2.02 -11.59 -21.32
C THR A 110 -3.42 -12.21 -21.43
N ARG A 111 -4.11 -12.01 -22.55
CA ARG A 111 -5.41 -12.64 -22.84
C ARG A 111 -5.27 -14.16 -23.04
N GLU A 112 -4.23 -14.61 -23.73
CA GLU A 112 -3.95 -16.03 -23.90
C GLU A 112 -3.56 -16.69 -22.58
N ILE A 113 -2.73 -16.02 -21.77
CA ILE A 113 -2.38 -16.49 -20.41
C ILE A 113 -3.64 -16.63 -19.56
N ARG A 114 -4.53 -15.62 -19.57
CA ARG A 114 -5.82 -15.67 -18.86
C ARG A 114 -6.68 -16.85 -19.34
N GLY A 115 -6.76 -17.07 -20.66
CA GLY A 115 -7.47 -18.21 -21.22
C GLY A 115 -6.90 -19.55 -20.77
N CYS A 116 -5.57 -19.70 -20.72
CA CYS A 116 -4.92 -20.91 -20.23
C CYS A 116 -5.16 -21.15 -18.74
N LEU A 117 -5.20 -20.10 -17.92
CA LEU A 117 -5.56 -20.24 -16.50
C LEU A 117 -7.01 -20.76 -16.34
N ILE A 118 -7.93 -20.32 -17.18
CA ILE A 118 -9.32 -20.82 -17.15
C ILE A 118 -9.36 -22.28 -17.62
N THR A 119 -8.77 -22.59 -18.79
CA THR A 119 -8.92 -23.91 -19.42
C THR A 119 -8.07 -25.01 -18.78
N GLN A 120 -6.84 -24.69 -18.35
CA GLN A 120 -5.89 -25.69 -17.81
C GLN A 120 -5.90 -25.76 -16.29
N LYS A 121 -6.20 -24.64 -15.61
CA LYS A 121 -6.14 -24.54 -14.15
C LYS A 121 -7.52 -24.34 -13.49
N GLY A 122 -8.59 -24.22 -14.30
CA GLY A 122 -9.97 -24.24 -13.81
C GLY A 122 -10.41 -22.96 -13.09
N TYR A 123 -9.71 -21.84 -13.29
CA TYR A 123 -10.11 -20.57 -12.68
C TYR A 123 -11.42 -20.04 -13.29
N LEU A 124 -12.28 -19.46 -12.45
CA LEU A 124 -13.42 -18.67 -12.91
C LEU A 124 -12.95 -17.33 -13.49
N ASP A 125 -13.60 -16.87 -14.56
CA ASP A 125 -13.22 -15.60 -15.20
C ASP A 125 -13.38 -14.42 -14.22
N GLU A 126 -14.45 -14.41 -13.43
CA GLU A 126 -14.74 -13.36 -12.46
C GLU A 126 -13.72 -13.29 -11.32
N ALA A 127 -13.10 -14.44 -10.98
CA ALA A 127 -12.10 -14.52 -9.92
C ALA A 127 -10.72 -14.05 -10.39
N LEU A 128 -10.44 -14.13 -11.69
CA LEU A 128 -9.12 -13.78 -12.23
C LEU A 128 -8.92 -12.26 -12.30
N PRO A 129 -7.73 -11.76 -11.92
CA PRO A 129 -7.43 -10.34 -12.00
C PRO A 129 -7.30 -9.87 -13.45
N THR A 130 -7.45 -8.56 -13.68
CA THR A 130 -7.44 -7.98 -15.03
C THR A 130 -6.16 -8.29 -15.81
N ASN A 131 -6.24 -8.21 -17.14
CA ASN A 131 -5.09 -8.48 -18.02
C ASN A 131 -3.84 -7.66 -17.66
N GLU A 132 -4.00 -6.41 -17.19
CA GLU A 132 -2.89 -5.56 -16.78
C GLU A 132 -2.27 -6.01 -15.44
N THR A 133 -3.12 -6.50 -14.52
CA THR A 133 -2.63 -7.10 -13.28
C THR A 133 -1.84 -8.37 -13.59
N LEU A 134 -2.36 -9.24 -14.46
CA LEU A 134 -1.64 -10.43 -14.94
C LEU A 134 -0.32 -10.07 -15.62
N ARG A 135 -0.30 -9.03 -16.47
CA ARG A 135 0.92 -8.50 -17.07
C ARG A 135 1.97 -8.16 -16.01
N THR A 136 1.54 -7.44 -14.98
CA THR A 136 2.41 -7.01 -13.88
C THR A 136 2.91 -8.21 -13.09
N LYS A 137 2.09 -9.25 -12.88
CA LYS A 137 2.52 -10.49 -12.22
C LYS A 137 3.56 -11.25 -13.04
N VAL A 138 3.35 -11.40 -14.34
CA VAL A 138 4.29 -12.05 -15.25
C VAL A 138 5.65 -11.32 -15.25
N ILE A 139 5.64 -9.99 -15.33
CA ILE A 139 6.86 -9.17 -15.24
C ILE A 139 7.52 -9.33 -13.85
N GLY A 140 6.72 -9.34 -12.78
CA GLY A 140 7.20 -9.55 -11.41
C GLY A 140 7.85 -10.92 -11.18
N LEU A 141 7.44 -11.95 -11.93
CA LEU A 141 8.09 -13.28 -11.95
C LEU A 141 9.41 -13.30 -12.75
N GLY A 142 9.80 -12.16 -13.33
CA GLY A 142 11.04 -12.01 -14.09
C GLY A 142 10.94 -12.39 -15.57
N PHE A 143 9.73 -12.57 -16.10
CA PHE A 143 9.51 -12.80 -17.53
C PHE A 143 9.41 -11.49 -18.30
N ARG A 144 9.74 -11.54 -19.59
CA ARG A 144 9.58 -10.41 -20.52
C ARG A 144 8.65 -10.80 -21.64
N PHE A 145 7.67 -9.94 -21.95
CA PHE A 145 6.84 -10.13 -23.12
C PHE A 145 7.63 -9.85 -24.39
N TYR A 146 7.50 -10.73 -25.37
CA TYR A 146 8.06 -10.54 -26.70
C TYR A 146 7.50 -9.25 -27.34
N GLN A 147 8.39 -8.34 -27.71
CA GLN A 147 8.01 -7.13 -28.42
C GLN A 147 7.88 -7.44 -29.91
N ARG A 148 6.64 -7.47 -30.42
CA ARG A 148 6.42 -7.47 -31.88
C ARG A 148 6.87 -6.12 -32.43
N GLY A 149 7.83 -6.12 -33.35
CA GLY A 149 8.34 -4.90 -33.97
C GLY A 149 7.21 -4.04 -34.52
N THR A 150 7.15 -2.78 -34.08
CA THR A 150 6.16 -1.83 -34.59
C THR A 150 6.56 -1.43 -36.01
N ARG A 151 5.72 -1.74 -37.01
CA ARG A 151 5.86 -1.11 -38.32
C ARG A 151 5.61 0.39 -38.12
N LYS A 152 6.65 1.22 -38.27
CA LYS A 152 6.49 2.68 -38.33
C LYS A 152 5.47 2.98 -39.42
N ARG A 153 4.29 3.48 -39.06
CA ARG A 153 3.31 3.97 -40.04
C ARG A 153 3.98 5.11 -40.80
N LYS A 154 4.27 4.91 -42.09
CA LYS A 154 4.70 5.98 -42.99
C LYS A 154 3.53 6.97 -43.02
N ARG A 155 3.71 8.17 -42.45
CA ARG A 155 2.69 9.23 -42.56
C ARG A 155 2.60 9.63 -44.04
N PRO A 156 1.37 9.82 -44.58
CA PRO A 156 1.18 10.30 -45.94
C PRO A 156 1.78 11.70 -46.13
#